data_AF-A0A357CZM7-F1
#
_entry.id   AF-A0A357CZM7-F1
#
_cell.length_a   1.000
_cell.length_b   1.000
_cell.length_c   1.000
_cell.angle_alpha   90.00
_cell.angle_beta   90.00
_cell.angle_gamma   90.00
#
_symmetry.space_group_name_H-M   'P 1'
#
loop_
_entity.id
_entity.type
_entity.pdbx_description
1 polymer ?
#
loop_
_entity_poly.entity_id
_entity_poly.type
_entity_poly.pdbx_seq_one_letter_code
_entity_poly.pdbx_strand_id
1 'polypeptide(L)'
;MFNRKFLLCVLALLLITAPLLTACKTGDDTSKDVKSNVSGEPNSFPLEVENFDTTIKILCVEKARHKYGELQFVPNDELDGDAINEAVKVRNAYIKENFGITIEVKPTRYPGDDIKTTVEAGLDEYQIVADAVYKMLPNATANYYVSLQDDLLLDRDWWDQNAIENL
;
A
#
# COMPACT_ATOMS: atom_id res chain seq x y z
N MET A 1 24.71 20.44 60.33
CA MET A 1 25.99 19.93 59.80
C MET A 1 25.68 18.60 59.09
N PHE A 2 25.36 18.63 57.79
CA PHE A 2 24.91 17.42 57.08
C PHE A 2 26.09 16.49 56.85
N ASN A 3 25.92 15.21 57.24
CA ASN A 3 26.99 14.24 57.26
C ASN A 3 27.46 13.94 55.82
N ARG A 4 28.76 14.07 55.52
CA ARG A 4 29.31 13.96 54.14
C ARG A 4 28.94 12.63 53.46
N LYS A 5 28.74 11.58 54.25
CA LYS A 5 28.27 10.25 53.81
C LYS A 5 26.77 10.24 53.43
N PHE A 6 25.94 11.03 54.11
CA PHE A 6 24.52 11.20 53.80
C PHE A 6 24.34 11.97 52.48
N LEU A 7 25.16 13.01 52.25
CA LEU A 7 25.14 13.78 50.99
C LEU A 7 25.56 12.92 49.78
N LEU A 8 26.55 12.02 49.95
CA LEU A 8 27.00 11.11 48.90
C LEU A 8 25.96 10.02 48.59
N CYS A 9 25.24 9.51 49.59
CA CYS A 9 24.14 8.55 49.36
C CYS A 9 22.97 9.18 48.61
N VAL A 10 22.60 10.42 48.92
CA VAL A 10 21.52 11.14 48.20
C VAL A 10 21.91 11.42 46.74
N LEU A 11 23.17 11.79 46.48
CA LEU A 11 23.67 12.01 45.10
C LEU A 11 23.69 10.71 44.27
N ALA A 12 24.06 9.58 44.89
CA ALA A 12 24.09 8.28 44.24
C ALA A 12 22.68 7.76 43.90
N LEU A 13 21.68 8.03 44.75
CA LEU A 13 20.28 7.69 44.48
C LEU A 13 19.66 8.54 43.36
N LEU A 14 20.07 9.82 43.23
CA LEU A 14 19.62 10.72 42.16
C LEU A 14 20.16 10.34 40.76
N LEU A 15 21.33 9.70 40.70
CA LEU A 15 21.94 9.24 39.44
C LEU A 15 21.29 7.97 38.89
N ILE A 16 20.63 7.17 39.73
CA ILE A 16 20.01 5.89 39.33
C ILE A 16 18.57 6.08 38.86
N THR A 17 17.89 7.17 39.25
CA THR A 17 16.49 7.45 38.86
C THR A 17 16.34 8.26 37.56
N ALA A 18 17.45 8.74 36.97
CA ALA A 18 17.43 9.57 35.77
C ALA A 18 16.99 8.89 34.44
N PRO A 19 17.06 7.56 34.22
CA PRO A 19 16.62 6.98 32.95
C PRO A 19 15.13 6.59 32.87
N LEU A 20 14.30 6.85 33.90
CA LEU A 20 12.89 6.42 33.92
C LEU A 20 11.87 7.45 33.40
N LEU A 21 12.30 8.58 32.82
CA LEU A 21 11.39 9.67 32.39
C LEU A 21 11.46 10.05 30.91
N THR A 22 12.09 9.26 30.03
CA THR A 22 12.17 9.58 28.58
C THR A 22 11.37 8.65 27.67
N ALA A 23 10.41 7.89 28.20
CA ALA A 23 9.50 7.06 27.40
C ALA A 23 8.04 7.45 27.61
N CYS A 24 7.71 8.72 27.36
CA CYS A 24 6.34 9.17 27.11
C CYS A 24 6.40 10.27 26.05
N LYS A 25 6.33 9.88 24.78
CA LYS A 25 5.84 10.76 23.71
C LYS A 25 4.51 10.18 23.25
N THR A 26 3.48 10.43 24.04
CA THR A 26 2.09 10.37 23.58
C THR A 26 1.89 11.64 22.76
N GLY A 27 1.97 11.51 21.44
CA GLY A 27 1.74 12.59 20.49
C GLY A 27 0.28 12.60 20.10
N ASP A 28 -0.41 13.60 20.62
CA ASP A 28 -1.76 14.08 20.33
C ASP A 28 -2.29 13.78 18.92
N ASP A 29 -3.48 13.18 18.87
CA ASP A 29 -4.37 13.16 17.71
C ASP A 29 -4.79 14.60 17.39
N THR A 30 -4.20 15.17 16.35
CA THR A 30 -4.80 16.31 15.66
C THR A 30 -5.08 15.88 14.23
N SER A 31 -6.33 15.48 13.98
CA SER A 31 -6.91 15.42 12.64
C SER A 31 -6.69 16.76 11.96
N LYS A 32 -5.64 16.84 11.14
CA LYS A 32 -5.52 17.89 10.15
C LYS A 32 -6.38 17.46 8.98
N ASP A 33 -7.52 18.14 8.82
CA ASP A 33 -8.20 18.20 7.53
C ASP A 33 -7.21 18.69 6.48
N VAL A 34 -6.63 17.75 5.73
CA VAL A 34 -5.82 18.06 4.56
C VAL A 34 -6.81 18.27 3.41
N LYS A 35 -7.33 19.49 3.27
CA LYS A 35 -7.71 19.97 1.95
C LYS A 35 -6.43 20.17 1.17
N SER A 36 -6.02 19.14 0.44
CA SER A 36 -4.86 19.18 -0.43
C SER A 36 -5.17 20.10 -1.59
N ASN A 37 -4.68 21.34 -1.50
CA ASN A 37 -4.63 22.25 -2.64
C ASN A 37 -3.37 21.87 -3.44
N VAL A 38 -3.47 20.84 -4.29
CA VAL A 38 -2.33 20.38 -5.10
C VAL A 38 -2.17 21.33 -6.29
N SER A 39 -1.28 22.30 -6.10
CA SER A 39 -0.66 23.03 -7.20
C SER A 39 0.86 22.85 -7.09
N GLY A 40 1.43 22.00 -7.95
CA GLY A 40 2.75 22.25 -8.52
C GLY A 40 3.99 21.61 -7.89
N GLU A 41 3.93 20.41 -7.31
CA GLU A 41 5.16 19.62 -7.09
C GLU A 41 5.33 18.54 -8.19
N PRO A 42 6.53 18.41 -8.79
CA PRO A 42 6.75 17.50 -9.92
C PRO A 42 6.55 16.02 -9.60
N ASN A 43 6.47 15.64 -8.32
CA ASN A 43 6.39 14.25 -7.85
C ASN A 43 5.18 13.98 -6.93
N SER A 44 4.16 14.83 -6.92
CA SER A 44 2.92 14.51 -6.22
C SER A 44 2.10 13.48 -7.00
N PHE A 45 1.31 12.68 -6.28
CA PHE A 45 0.32 11.81 -6.91
C PHE A 45 -0.60 12.66 -7.82
N PRO A 46 -0.83 12.24 -9.07
CA PRO A 46 -1.41 13.12 -10.10
C PRO A 46 -2.92 13.27 -10.00
N LEU A 47 -3.59 12.42 -9.21
CA LEU A 47 -5.03 12.47 -9.03
C LEU A 47 -5.38 13.36 -7.85
N GLU A 48 -6.38 14.22 -8.06
CA GLU A 48 -7.01 14.96 -6.98
C GLU A 48 -7.69 13.99 -6.01
N VAL A 49 -7.69 14.35 -4.73
CA VAL A 49 -8.39 13.59 -3.69
C VAL A 49 -9.89 13.62 -3.99
N GLU A 50 -10.49 12.45 -4.21
CA GLU A 50 -11.90 12.28 -4.53
C GLU A 50 -12.44 11.01 -3.89
N ASN A 51 -13.56 11.08 -3.17
CA ASN A 51 -14.17 9.91 -2.54
C ASN A 51 -15.11 9.19 -3.54
N PHE A 52 -14.69 8.01 -4.02
CA PHE A 52 -15.45 7.18 -4.94
C PHE A 52 -16.47 6.24 -4.26
N ASP A 53 -16.40 6.09 -2.92
CA ASP A 53 -17.25 5.19 -2.11
C ASP A 53 -17.53 3.83 -2.76
N THR A 54 -16.46 3.12 -3.14
CA THR A 54 -16.57 1.88 -3.93
C THR A 54 -15.61 0.80 -3.45
N THR A 55 -15.83 -0.42 -3.90
CA THR A 55 -14.92 -1.56 -3.73
C THR A 55 -14.44 -2.01 -5.10
N ILE A 56 -13.12 -2.08 -5.28
CA ILE A 56 -12.54 -2.74 -6.45
C ILE A 56 -12.18 -4.18 -6.11
N LYS A 57 -12.47 -5.09 -7.02
CA LYS A 57 -12.13 -6.51 -6.89
C LYS A 57 -11.04 -6.90 -7.86
N ILE A 58 -9.98 -7.50 -7.33
CA ILE A 58 -8.81 -7.93 -8.09
C ILE A 58 -8.82 -9.45 -8.24
N LEU A 59 -8.89 -9.97 -9.47
CA LEU A 59 -8.66 -11.38 -9.75
C LEU A 59 -7.15 -11.62 -9.77
N CYS A 60 -6.62 -12.33 -8.77
CA CYS A 60 -5.18 -12.46 -8.58
C CYS A 60 -4.73 -13.91 -8.40
N VAL A 61 -3.43 -14.12 -8.52
CA VAL A 61 -2.81 -15.44 -8.30
C VAL A 61 -2.96 -15.85 -6.84
N GLU A 62 -3.37 -17.09 -6.60
CA GLU A 62 -3.46 -17.65 -5.25
C GLU A 62 -2.07 -17.86 -4.61
N LYS A 63 -2.01 -17.73 -3.27
CA LYS A 63 -0.78 -17.94 -2.49
C LYS A 63 -0.12 -19.31 -2.73
N ALA A 64 -0.93 -20.34 -2.99
CA ALA A 64 -0.44 -21.69 -3.25
C ALA A 64 0.40 -21.80 -4.54
N ARG A 65 0.17 -20.92 -5.52
CA ARG A 65 0.97 -20.85 -6.75
C ARG A 65 2.10 -19.82 -6.65
N HIS A 66 1.88 -18.72 -5.92
CA HIS A 66 2.86 -17.66 -5.80
C HIS A 66 2.89 -17.06 -4.39
N LYS A 67 4.09 -17.00 -3.78
CA LYS A 67 4.28 -16.56 -2.38
C LYS A 67 3.58 -15.23 -2.06
N TYR A 68 3.60 -14.28 -3.01
CA TYR A 68 3.06 -12.94 -2.85
C TYR A 68 1.70 -12.72 -3.55
N GLY A 69 1.04 -13.80 -4.01
CA GLY A 69 -0.13 -13.75 -4.87
C GLY A 69 -1.22 -12.77 -4.42
N GLU A 70 -1.85 -13.04 -3.28
CA GLU A 70 -2.82 -12.14 -2.64
C GLU A 70 -2.15 -11.04 -1.78
N LEU A 71 -1.00 -11.36 -1.18
CA LEU A 71 -0.29 -10.48 -0.23
C LEU A 71 0.16 -9.15 -0.82
N GLN A 72 0.35 -9.06 -2.14
CA GLN A 72 0.70 -7.80 -2.80
C GLN A 72 -0.49 -6.81 -2.87
N PHE A 73 -1.72 -7.27 -2.65
CA PHE A 73 -2.94 -6.48 -2.80
C PHE A 73 -3.70 -6.27 -1.48
N VAL A 74 -3.79 -7.30 -0.64
CA VAL A 74 -4.44 -7.23 0.67
C VAL A 74 -3.50 -7.69 1.77
N PRO A 75 -3.52 -7.03 2.95
CA PRO A 75 -2.66 -7.43 4.04
C PRO A 75 -3.14 -8.74 4.67
N ASN A 76 -2.21 -9.44 5.30
CA ASN A 76 -2.47 -10.62 6.11
C ASN A 76 -2.09 -10.31 7.57
N ASP A 77 -3.07 -10.42 8.47
CA ASP A 77 -2.91 -10.08 9.89
C ASP A 77 -1.91 -11.01 10.62
N GLU A 78 -1.64 -12.20 10.09
CA GLU A 78 -0.65 -13.14 10.65
C GLU A 78 0.81 -12.77 10.31
N LEU A 79 1.02 -11.81 9.40
CA LEU A 79 2.34 -11.35 8.95
C LEU A 79 2.67 -9.95 9.47
N ASP A 80 2.20 -9.62 10.67
CA ASP A 80 2.51 -8.34 11.31
C ASP A 80 4.02 -8.14 11.47
N GLY A 81 4.53 -6.99 11.03
CA GLY A 81 5.97 -6.70 10.99
C GLY A 81 6.73 -7.20 9.74
N ASP A 82 6.08 -7.87 8.79
CA ASP A 82 6.64 -8.09 7.45
C ASP A 82 6.57 -6.80 6.62
N ALA A 83 7.71 -6.40 6.03
CA ALA A 83 7.81 -5.12 5.32
C ALA A 83 6.85 -4.98 4.13
N ILE A 84 6.54 -6.08 3.43
CA ILE A 84 5.60 -6.05 2.30
C ILE A 84 4.18 -5.92 2.83
N ASN A 85 3.84 -6.67 3.87
CA ASN A 85 2.54 -6.60 4.52
C ASN A 85 2.24 -5.18 5.04
N GLU A 86 3.19 -4.57 5.75
CA GLU A 86 3.06 -3.20 6.26
C GLU A 86 2.93 -2.17 5.13
N ALA A 87 3.71 -2.30 4.05
CA ALA A 87 3.58 -1.41 2.89
C ALA A 87 2.18 -1.52 2.26
N VAL A 88 1.62 -2.71 2.19
CA VAL A 88 0.26 -2.95 1.66
C VAL A 88 -0.81 -2.40 2.59
N LYS A 89 -0.68 -2.54 3.92
CA LYS A 89 -1.58 -1.89 4.90
C LYS A 89 -1.59 -0.37 4.71
N VAL A 90 -0.40 0.25 4.67
CA VAL A 90 -0.26 1.71 4.51
C VAL A 90 -0.84 2.17 3.18
N ARG A 91 -0.54 1.49 2.08
CA ARG A 91 -1.11 1.83 0.76
C ARG A 91 -2.64 1.75 0.77
N ASN A 92 -3.20 0.66 1.29
CA ASN A 92 -4.65 0.45 1.27
C ASN A 92 -5.38 1.42 2.20
N ALA A 93 -4.79 1.77 3.34
CA ALA A 93 -5.31 2.81 4.23
C ALA A 93 -5.33 4.18 3.53
N TYR A 94 -4.21 4.57 2.91
CA TYR A 94 -4.13 5.81 2.13
C TYR A 94 -5.19 5.87 1.02
N ILE A 95 -5.35 4.78 0.26
CA ILE A 95 -6.35 4.68 -0.80
C ILE A 95 -7.77 4.80 -0.22
N LYS A 96 -8.07 4.14 0.90
CA LYS A 96 -9.40 4.20 1.51
C LYS A 96 -9.72 5.59 2.08
N GLU A 97 -8.77 6.21 2.76
CA GLU A 97 -8.94 7.52 3.41
C GLU A 97 -9.08 8.65 2.40
N ASN A 98 -8.25 8.65 1.34
CA ASN A 98 -8.22 9.75 0.37
C ASN A 98 -9.17 9.52 -0.79
N PHE A 99 -9.43 8.25 -1.16
CA PHE A 99 -10.21 7.94 -2.35
C PHE A 99 -11.50 7.16 -2.07
N GLY A 100 -11.77 6.76 -0.83
CA GLY A 100 -12.96 5.97 -0.49
C GLY A 100 -12.97 4.55 -1.07
N ILE A 101 -11.91 4.12 -1.74
CA ILE A 101 -11.82 2.83 -2.41
C ILE A 101 -11.40 1.73 -1.43
N THR A 102 -12.20 0.67 -1.33
CA THR A 102 -11.84 -0.57 -0.65
C THR A 102 -11.23 -1.54 -1.68
N ILE A 103 -10.18 -2.27 -1.32
CA ILE A 103 -9.54 -3.27 -2.18
C ILE A 103 -9.90 -4.66 -1.68
N GLU A 104 -10.47 -5.49 -2.55
CA GLU A 104 -10.71 -6.91 -2.33
C GLU A 104 -9.98 -7.75 -3.36
N VAL A 105 -9.70 -9.01 -3.02
CA VAL A 105 -9.09 -9.98 -3.93
C VAL A 105 -9.97 -11.21 -4.09
N LYS A 106 -9.92 -11.78 -5.29
CA LYS A 106 -10.36 -13.14 -5.58
C LYS A 106 -9.14 -13.94 -6.04
N PRO A 107 -8.53 -14.75 -5.16
CA PRO A 107 -7.42 -15.60 -5.57
C PRO A 107 -7.93 -16.76 -6.43
N THR A 108 -7.18 -17.07 -7.49
CA THR A 108 -7.35 -18.26 -8.31
C THR A 108 -5.98 -18.76 -8.81
N ARG A 109 -5.94 -20.00 -9.31
CA ARG A 109 -4.71 -20.59 -9.83
C ARG A 109 -4.22 -19.87 -11.08
N TYR A 110 -5.10 -19.52 -12.03
CA TYR A 110 -4.72 -18.90 -13.30
C TYR A 110 -5.67 -17.75 -13.70
N PRO A 111 -5.49 -16.54 -13.14
CA PRO A 111 -6.34 -15.38 -13.43
C PRO A 111 -6.50 -15.07 -14.93
N GLY A 112 -5.43 -15.23 -15.72
CA GLY A 112 -5.49 -15.05 -17.17
C GLY A 112 -6.43 -16.06 -17.85
N ASP A 113 -6.48 -17.30 -17.40
CA ASP A 113 -7.37 -18.30 -18.00
C ASP A 113 -8.84 -18.04 -17.58
N ASP A 114 -9.04 -17.58 -16.34
CA ASP A 114 -10.38 -17.40 -15.75
C ASP A 114 -11.09 -16.12 -16.23
N ILE A 115 -10.36 -14.99 -16.39
CA ILE A 115 -10.99 -13.72 -16.79
C ILE A 115 -11.71 -13.81 -18.13
N LYS A 116 -11.19 -14.60 -19.06
CA LYS A 116 -11.81 -14.80 -20.37
C LYS A 116 -13.26 -15.27 -20.22
N THR A 117 -13.50 -16.22 -19.32
CA THR A 117 -14.84 -16.78 -19.09
C THR A 117 -15.78 -15.72 -18.52
N THR A 118 -15.30 -14.90 -17.58
CA THR A 118 -16.07 -13.81 -16.98
C THR A 118 -16.47 -12.76 -18.01
N VAL A 119 -15.53 -12.33 -18.86
CA VAL A 119 -15.77 -11.33 -19.91
C VAL A 119 -16.71 -11.87 -20.98
N GLU A 120 -16.53 -13.11 -21.45
CA GLU A 120 -17.41 -13.73 -22.45
C GLU A 120 -18.84 -13.94 -21.92
N ALA A 121 -18.99 -14.13 -20.61
CA ALA A 121 -20.30 -14.19 -19.96
C ALA A 121 -20.96 -12.81 -19.76
N GLY A 122 -20.27 -11.71 -20.10
CA GLY A 122 -20.77 -10.34 -19.91
C GLY A 122 -20.83 -9.91 -18.45
N LEU A 123 -19.98 -10.50 -17.60
CA LEU A 123 -19.94 -10.22 -16.16
C LEU A 123 -18.86 -9.16 -15.85
N ASP A 124 -19.18 -8.24 -14.95
CA ASP A 124 -18.29 -7.18 -14.45
C ASP A 124 -17.87 -7.46 -12.99
N GLU A 125 -17.32 -8.67 -12.76
CA GLU A 125 -16.98 -9.12 -11.40
C GLU A 125 -15.66 -8.54 -10.88
N TYR A 126 -14.73 -8.16 -11.78
CA TYR A 126 -13.36 -7.78 -11.45
C TYR A 126 -12.94 -6.54 -12.23
N GLN A 127 -12.40 -5.55 -11.53
CA GLN A 127 -11.89 -4.33 -12.14
C GLN A 127 -10.41 -4.46 -12.52
N ILE A 128 -9.67 -5.36 -11.87
CA ILE A 128 -8.25 -5.61 -12.13
C ILE A 128 -8.00 -7.11 -12.21
N VAL A 129 -7.11 -7.51 -13.13
CA VAL A 129 -6.59 -8.87 -13.22
C VAL A 129 -5.08 -8.83 -13.09
N ALA A 130 -4.53 -9.70 -12.24
CA ALA A 130 -3.10 -9.79 -11.98
C ALA A 130 -2.60 -11.23 -12.14
N ASP A 131 -1.79 -11.46 -13.18
CA ASP A 131 -1.09 -12.72 -13.45
C ASP A 131 0.33 -12.43 -13.96
N ALA A 132 1.10 -13.47 -14.25
CA ALA A 132 2.34 -13.35 -15.01
C ALA A 132 2.06 -12.78 -16.41
N VAL A 133 2.94 -11.90 -16.89
CA VAL A 133 2.79 -11.18 -18.17
C VAL A 133 2.46 -12.13 -19.33
N TYR A 134 3.15 -13.26 -19.43
CA TYR A 134 2.93 -14.24 -20.51
C TYR A 134 1.54 -14.91 -20.46
N LYS A 135 0.90 -14.97 -19.29
CA LYS A 135 -0.47 -15.48 -19.12
C LYS A 135 -1.53 -14.45 -19.50
N MET A 136 -1.22 -13.16 -19.37
CA MET A 136 -2.14 -12.08 -19.75
C MET A 136 -2.07 -11.75 -21.25
N LEU A 137 -0.92 -12.00 -21.90
CA LEU A 137 -0.71 -11.63 -23.31
C LEU A 137 -1.80 -12.13 -24.27
N PRO A 138 -2.28 -13.39 -24.23
CA PRO A 138 -3.34 -13.83 -25.13
C PRO A 138 -4.62 -13.00 -25.02
N ASN A 139 -5.02 -12.67 -23.80
CA ASN A 139 -6.23 -11.88 -23.53
C ASN A 139 -6.05 -10.41 -23.90
N ALA A 140 -4.86 -9.86 -23.71
CA ALA A 140 -4.53 -8.51 -24.18
C ALA A 140 -4.67 -8.42 -25.71
N THR A 141 -4.15 -9.41 -26.44
CA THR A 141 -4.28 -9.46 -27.92
C THR A 141 -5.72 -9.70 -28.39
N ALA A 142 -6.57 -10.27 -27.54
CA ALA A 142 -7.98 -10.51 -27.80
C ALA A 142 -8.90 -9.36 -27.36
N ASN A 143 -8.33 -8.24 -26.89
CA ASN A 143 -9.06 -7.06 -26.38
C ASN A 143 -9.98 -7.34 -25.18
N TYR A 144 -9.58 -8.24 -24.28
CA TYR A 144 -10.29 -8.44 -23.01
C TYR A 144 -9.86 -7.47 -21.89
N TYR A 145 -8.88 -6.60 -22.15
CA TYR A 145 -8.40 -5.60 -21.21
C TYR A 145 -8.53 -4.19 -21.81
N VAL A 146 -8.81 -3.23 -20.94
CA VAL A 146 -8.75 -1.81 -21.30
C VAL A 146 -7.28 -1.39 -21.40
N SER A 147 -6.92 -0.70 -22.48
CA SER A 147 -5.60 -0.09 -22.61
C SER A 147 -5.49 1.12 -21.69
N LEU A 148 -4.44 1.17 -20.87
CA LEU A 148 -4.10 2.32 -20.02
C LEU A 148 -2.99 3.18 -20.63
N GLN A 149 -2.61 2.96 -21.90
CA GLN A 149 -1.45 3.60 -22.52
C GLN A 149 -1.48 5.13 -22.38
N ASP A 150 -2.65 5.75 -22.55
CA ASP A 150 -2.82 7.20 -22.47
C ASP A 150 -2.82 7.72 -21.03
N ASP A 151 -3.04 6.85 -20.04
CA ASP A 151 -3.04 7.16 -18.60
C ASP A 151 -1.65 6.98 -17.96
N LEU A 152 -0.68 6.38 -18.68
CA LEU A 152 0.66 6.12 -18.16
C LEU A 152 1.50 7.40 -18.11
N LEU A 153 1.77 7.89 -16.90
CA LEU A 153 2.72 8.98 -16.65
C LEU A 153 4.16 8.47 -16.61
N LEU A 154 4.69 8.02 -17.75
CA LEU A 154 6.03 7.41 -17.84
C LEU A 154 7.17 8.40 -17.57
N ASP A 155 6.92 9.70 -17.66
CA ASP A 155 7.91 10.75 -17.38
C ASP A 155 8.23 10.94 -15.88
N ARG A 156 7.55 10.21 -15.00
CA ARG A 156 7.66 10.35 -13.54
C ARG A 156 8.80 9.52 -12.96
N ASP A 157 9.38 10.02 -11.88
CA ASP A 157 10.57 9.45 -11.23
C ASP A 157 10.33 8.10 -10.54
N TRP A 158 9.08 7.74 -10.28
CA TRP A 158 8.71 6.40 -9.81
C TRP A 158 8.84 5.32 -10.89
N TRP A 159 9.06 5.68 -12.15
CA TRP A 159 9.43 4.75 -13.22
C TRP A 159 10.94 4.72 -13.44
N ASP A 160 11.45 3.53 -13.77
CA ASP A 160 12.82 3.39 -14.26
C ASP A 160 12.93 3.99 -15.67
N GLN A 161 13.50 5.19 -15.74
CA GLN A 161 13.68 5.91 -17.00
C GLN A 161 14.56 5.14 -17.99
N ASN A 162 15.50 4.31 -17.52
CA ASN A 162 16.30 3.47 -18.42
C ASN A 162 15.42 2.39 -19.08
N ALA A 163 14.42 1.87 -18.38
CA ALA A 163 13.50 0.91 -18.96
C ALA A 163 12.62 1.58 -20.03
N ILE A 164 12.19 2.82 -19.79
CA ILE A 164 11.35 3.59 -20.73
C ILE A 164 12.10 3.97 -22.00
N GLU A 165 13.37 4.39 -21.89
CA GLU A 165 14.21 4.69 -23.06
C GLU A 165 14.39 3.50 -24.02
N ASN A 166 14.13 2.27 -23.54
CA ASN A 166 14.26 1.03 -24.30
C ASN A 166 12.91 0.37 -24.65
N LEU A 167 11.76 1.03 -24.42
CA LEU A 167 10.43 0.59 -24.88
C LEU A 167 10.24 0.82 -26.38
#